data_AF-A0A352S8K7-F1
#
_entry.id   AF-A0A352S8K7-F1
#
_cell.length_a   1.000
_cell.length_b   1.000
_cell.length_c   1.000
_cell.angle_alpha   90.00
_cell.angle_beta   90.00
_cell.angle_gamma   90.00
#
_symmetry.space_group_name_H-M   'P 1'
#
loop_
_entity.id
_entity.type
_entity.pdbx_description
1 polymer ?
#
loop_
_entity_poly.entity_id
_entity_poly.type
_entity_poly.pdbx_seq_one_letter_code
_entity_poly.pdbx_strand_id
1 'polypeptide(L)'
;MNLALFDLDHTLIPTDSDHEWGRFLVRMGVVDEESYRRKNDEFYSQYKAGTLDIGAFLRFALAPLAANPRDRLDQWRVRFM
;
A
#
# COMPACT_ATOMS: atom_id res chain seq x y z
N MET A 1 -19.65 24.75 15.64
CA MET A 1 -19.26 24.02 14.42
C MET A 1 -18.57 22.75 14.87
N ASN A 2 -19.04 21.58 14.45
CA ASN A 2 -18.53 20.30 14.93
C ASN A 2 -17.68 19.66 13.84
N LEU A 3 -16.42 19.35 14.16
CA LEU A 3 -15.49 18.64 13.31
C LEU A 3 -15.38 17.20 13.82
N ALA A 4 -15.48 16.22 12.92
CA ALA A 4 -15.21 14.83 13.20
C ALA A 4 -14.13 14.34 12.23
N LEU A 5 -13.13 13.64 12.75
CA LEU A 5 -12.03 13.06 12.00
C LEU A 5 -12.10 11.54 12.15
N PHE A 6 -11.96 10.85 11.02
CA PHE A 6 -11.92 9.39 10.98
C PHE A 6 -10.67 8.97 10.26
N ASP A 7 -9.95 8.04 10.87
CA ASP A 7 -8.96 7.25 10.17
C ASP A 7 -9.65 6.23 9.27
N LEU A 8 -8.93 5.68 8.29
CA LEU A 8 -9.51 4.75 7.30
C LEU A 8 -9.34 3.29 7.74
N ASP A 9 -8.11 2.81 7.68
CA ASP A 9 -7.75 1.42 7.89
C ASP A 9 -7.97 1.01 9.35
N HIS A 10 -8.53 -0.17 9.56
CA HIS A 10 -8.95 -0.66 10.88
C HIS A 10 -9.89 0.27 11.68
N THR A 11 -10.42 1.33 11.06
CA THR A 11 -11.34 2.30 11.68
C THR A 11 -12.67 2.35 10.93
N LEU A 12 -12.68 2.82 9.67
CA LEU A 12 -13.86 2.81 8.82
C LEU A 12 -14.01 1.52 8.02
N ILE A 13 -12.89 0.84 7.75
CA ILE A 13 -12.87 -0.46 7.06
C ILE A 13 -12.10 -1.50 7.89
N PRO A 14 -12.52 -2.78 7.91
CA PRO A 14 -11.92 -3.80 8.76
C PRO A 14 -10.67 -4.44 8.14
N THR A 15 -9.90 -3.68 7.36
CA THR A 15 -8.68 -4.14 6.68
C THR A 15 -7.65 -3.01 6.55
N ASP A 16 -6.46 -3.37 6.06
CA ASP A 16 -5.36 -2.48 5.69
C ASP A 16 -5.35 -2.30 4.17
N SER A 17 -5.83 -1.15 3.70
CA SER A 17 -5.97 -0.84 2.28
C SER A 17 -4.64 -0.76 1.53
N ASP A 18 -3.55 -0.33 2.19
CA ASP A 18 -2.23 -0.28 1.57
C ASP A 18 -1.66 -1.69 1.36
N HIS A 19 -1.82 -2.56 2.35
CA HIS A 19 -1.46 -3.96 2.21
C HIS A 19 -2.32 -4.68 1.15
N GLU A 20 -3.64 -4.45 1.10
CA GLU A 20 -4.50 -5.03 0.07
C GLU A 20 -4.09 -4.56 -1.34
N TRP A 21 -3.78 -3.27 -1.48
CA TRP A 21 -3.32 -2.69 -2.74
C TRP A 21 -2.04 -3.36 -3.23
N GLY A 22 -1.05 -3.54 -2.34
CA GLY A 22 0.17 -4.29 -2.66
C GLY A 22 -0.12 -5.71 -3.17
N ARG A 23 -1.02 -6.45 -2.51
CA ARG A 23 -1.43 -7.80 -2.96
C ARG A 23 -2.17 -7.78 -4.29
N PHE A 24 -2.97 -6.74 -4.55
CA PHE A 24 -3.60 -6.54 -5.85
C PHE A 24 -2.56 -6.34 -6.96
N LEU A 25 -1.54 -5.49 -6.73
CA LEU A 25 -0.47 -5.26 -7.70
C LEU A 25 0.34 -6.54 -8.00
N VAL A 26 0.59 -7.36 -6.98
CA VAL A 26 1.20 -8.70 -7.14
C VAL A 26 0.32 -9.60 -8.01
N ARG A 27 -0.98 -9.73 -7.71
CA ARG A 27 -1.90 -10.56 -8.52
C ARG A 27 -2.01 -10.11 -9.96
N MET A 28 -1.88 -8.80 -10.22
CA MET A 28 -1.87 -8.22 -11.56
C MET A 28 -0.54 -8.38 -12.29
N GLY A 29 0.50 -8.94 -11.65
CA GLY A 29 1.84 -9.07 -12.21
C GLY A 29 2.57 -7.73 -12.41
N VAL A 30 2.15 -6.69 -11.69
CA VAL A 30 2.74 -5.34 -11.78
C VAL A 30 4.08 -5.28 -11.04
N VAL A 31 4.19 -6.02 -9.95
CA VAL A 31 5.38 -6.16 -9.13
C VAL A 31 5.71 -7.64 -8.98
N ASP A 32 7.00 -7.94 -8.80
CA ASP A 32 7.44 -9.30 -8.54
C ASP A 32 6.97 -9.77 -7.15
N GLU A 33 6.28 -10.92 -7.11
CA GLU A 33 5.61 -11.41 -5.91
C GLU A 33 6.58 -11.64 -4.75
N GLU A 34 7.68 -12.34 -5.02
CA GLU A 34 8.61 -12.78 -3.97
C GLU A 34 9.33 -11.59 -3.34
N SER A 35 9.89 -10.71 -4.16
CA SER A 35 10.60 -9.52 -3.69
C SER A 35 9.67 -8.53 -3.00
N TYR A 36 8.46 -8.31 -3.54
CA TYR A 36 7.50 -7.38 -2.96
C TYR A 36 6.98 -7.87 -1.62
N ARG A 37 6.57 -9.15 -1.52
CA ARG A 37 6.11 -9.74 -0.26
C ARG A 37 7.19 -9.70 0.81
N ARG A 38 8.41 -10.13 0.48
CA ARG A 38 9.55 -10.13 1.42
C ARG A 38 9.83 -8.72 1.96
N LYS A 39 9.82 -7.71 1.09
CA LYS A 39 10.09 -6.34 1.52
C LYS A 39 8.94 -5.77 2.36
N ASN A 40 7.70 -6.11 2.03
CA ASN A 40 6.55 -5.70 2.83
C ASN A 40 6.57 -6.33 4.23
N ASP A 41 6.89 -7.64 4.34
CA ASP A 41 7.03 -8.34 5.62
C ASP A 41 8.14 -7.74 6.51
N GLU A 42 9.24 -7.29 5.90
CA GLU A 42 10.32 -6.58 6.58
C GLU A 42 9.83 -5.25 7.17
N PHE A 43 9.16 -4.42 6.35
CA PHE A 43 8.59 -3.16 6.81
C PHE A 43 7.49 -3.35 7.86
N TYR A 44 6.62 -4.34 7.69
CA TYR A 44 5.60 -4.65 8.69
C TYR A 44 6.22 -5.09 10.03
N SER A 45 7.33 -5.82 9.99
CA SER A 45 8.07 -6.19 11.19
C SER A 45 8.73 -4.98 11.88
N GLN A 46 9.31 -4.06 11.09
CA GLN A 46 9.85 -2.80 11.61
C GLN A 46 8.75 -1.89 12.19
N TYR A 47 7.58 -1.85 11.56
CA TYR A 47 6.41 -1.12 12.06
C TYR A 47 6.00 -1.63 13.44
N LYS A 48 5.81 -2.96 13.58
CA LYS A 48 5.48 -3.59 14.87
C LYS A 48 6.55 -3.36 15.94
N ALA A 49 7.82 -3.25 15.54
CA ALA A 49 8.93 -2.95 16.44
C ALA A 49 9.09 -1.46 16.77
N GLY A 50 8.34 -0.57 16.11
CA GLY A 50 8.48 0.89 16.25
C GLY A 50 9.77 1.45 15.64
N THR A 51 10.41 0.72 14.74
CA THR A 51 11.72 1.08 14.12
C THR A 51 11.61 1.38 12.63
N LEU A 52 10.39 1.46 12.09
CA LEU A 52 10.14 1.71 10.68
C LEU A 52 10.71 3.06 10.22
N ASP A 53 11.56 3.03 9.19
CA ASP A 53 11.83 4.21 8.37
C ASP A 53 10.64 4.43 7.43
N ILE A 54 9.76 5.36 7.81
CA ILE A 54 8.57 5.69 7.02
C ILE A 54 8.92 6.20 5.62
N GLY A 55 10.04 6.89 5.44
CA GLY A 55 10.48 7.36 4.14
C GLY A 55 10.91 6.21 3.23
N ALA A 56 11.60 5.20 3.78
CA ALA A 56 11.98 4.00 3.04
C ALA A 56 10.75 3.19 2.62
N PHE A 57 9.79 3.03 3.53
CA PHE A 57 8.52 2.37 3.25
C PHE A 57 7.75 3.07 2.13
N LEU A 58 7.55 4.40 2.22
CA LEU A 58 6.83 5.16 1.20
C LEU A 58 7.52 5.10 -0.17
N ARG A 59 8.87 5.15 -0.22
CA ARG A 59 9.60 4.97 -1.49
C ARG A 59 9.31 3.61 -2.12
N PHE A 60 9.20 2.55 -1.31
CA PHE A 60 8.86 1.22 -1.79
C PHE A 60 7.40 1.12 -2.24
N ALA A 61 6.44 1.49 -1.39
CA ALA A 61 5.01 1.36 -1.66
C ALA A 61 4.54 2.23 -2.84
N LEU A 62 5.15 3.41 -3.01
CA LEU A 62 4.79 4.37 -4.07
C LEU A 62 5.57 4.16 -5.38
N ALA A 63 6.64 3.36 -5.40
CA ALA A 63 7.43 3.13 -6.59
C ALA A 63 6.61 2.63 -7.80
N PRO A 64 5.64 1.69 -7.65
CA PRO A 64 4.80 1.28 -8.75
C PRO A 64 3.96 2.42 -9.32
N LEU A 65 3.53 3.37 -8.47
CA LEU A 65 2.75 4.53 -8.91
C LEU A 65 3.61 5.49 -9.74
N ALA A 66 4.83 5.76 -9.28
CA ALA A 66 5.79 6.61 -10.00
C ALA A 66 6.24 6.02 -11.34
N ALA A 67 6.27 4.68 -11.45
CA ALA A 67 6.73 3.98 -12.65
C ALA A 67 5.66 3.82 -13.74
N ASN A 68 4.41 4.23 -13.50
CA ASN A 68 3.29 3.99 -14.41
C ASN A 68 2.52 5.27 -14.74
N PRO A 69 2.04 5.42 -15.99
CA PRO A 69 1.28 6.60 -16.41
C PRO A 69 -0.08 6.66 -15.70
N ARG A 70 -0.58 7.88 -15.50
CA ARG A 70 -1.83 8.16 -14.78
C ARG A 70 -3.02 7.33 -15.27
N ASP A 71 -3.22 7.22 -16.58
CA ASP A 71 -4.35 6.47 -17.16
C ASP A 71 -4.33 4.99 -16.76
N ARG A 72 -3.13 4.40 -16.60
CA ARG A 72 -2.97 3.03 -16.13
C ARG A 72 -3.31 2.90 -14.65
N LEU A 73 -2.88 3.87 -13.84
CA LEU A 73 -3.20 3.92 -12.41
C LEU A 73 -4.72 4.05 -12.19
N ASP A 74 -5.39 4.89 -12.99
CA ASP A 74 -6.84 5.05 -12.91
C ASP A 74 -7.57 3.74 -13.26
N GLN A 75 -7.09 2.99 -14.26
CA GLN A 75 -7.63 1.67 -14.60
C GLN A 75 -7.42 0.65 -13.46
N TRP A 76 -6.25 0.65 -12.82
CA TRP A 76 -5.97 -0.21 -11.68
C TRP A 76 -6.87 0.11 -10.49
N ARG A 77 -7.05 1.40 -10.18
CA ARG A 77 -7.94 1.88 -9.12
C ARG A 77 -9.37 1.39 -9.33
N VAL A 78 -9.90 1.48 -10.55
CA VAL A 78 -11.26 1.00 -10.87
C VAL A 78 -11.40 -0.51 -10.70
N ARG A 79 -10.34 -1.30 -10.92
CA ARG A 79 -10.37 -2.77 -10.73
C ARG A 79 -10.18 -3.20 -9.27
N PHE A 80 -9.56 -2.36 -8.47
CA PHE A 80 -9.28 -2.64 -7.06
C PHE A 80 -10.48 -2.34 -6.16
N MET A 81 -11.21 -1.25 -6.49
CA MET A 81 -12.48 -0.87 -5.86
C MET A 81 -13.59 -1.83 -6.27
#